data_AF-A0A3C0U6V9-F1
#
_entry.id   AF-A0A3C0U6V9-F1
#
_cell.length_a   1.000
_cell.length_b   1.000
_cell.length_c   1.000
_cell.angle_alpha   90.00
_cell.angle_beta   90.00
_cell.angle_gamma   90.00
#
_symmetry.space_group_name_H-M   'P 1'
#
loop_
_entity.id
_entity.type
_entity.pdbx_description
1 polymer ?
#
loop_
_entity_poly.entity_id
_entity_poly.type
_entity_poly.pdbx_seq_one_letter_code
_entity_poly.pdbx_strand_id
1 'polypeptide(L)'
;EKEPLKELLKAVQEKNNALGAKPLLLKIAPDLTTGQLDDIIEIINELELSGVVATNTTISRDGLQTDAAQVKAIGAGGLSGKVLASRSTEVVKYLRRHLDPAVAIIAVGGIFTGADAQEKIDAGADLVQVWTGFLYEGPGMVRRMLRSL
;
A
#
# COMPACT_ATOMS: atom_id res chain seq x y z
N GLU A 1 -7.03 16.37 -8.77
CA GLU A 1 -7.31 17.48 -7.84
C GLU A 1 -7.10 16.98 -6.42
N LYS A 2 -6.12 17.53 -5.71
CA LYS A 2 -5.67 17.06 -4.38
C LYS A 2 -6.32 17.77 -3.19
N GLU A 3 -6.97 18.91 -3.44
CA GLU A 3 -7.46 19.81 -2.39
C GLU A 3 -8.44 19.17 -1.40
N PRO A 4 -9.47 18.39 -1.82
CA PRO A 4 -10.40 17.79 -0.88
C PRO A 4 -9.74 16.79 0.08
N LEU A 5 -8.73 16.04 -0.42
CA LEU A 5 -7.97 15.10 0.41
C LEU A 5 -7.10 15.85 1.41
N LYS A 6 -6.46 16.95 0.99
CA LYS A 6 -5.65 17.80 1.86
C LYS A 6 -6.48 18.41 2.98
N GLU A 7 -7.66 18.98 2.67
CA GLU A 7 -8.57 19.54 3.68
C GLU A 7 -9.00 18.49 4.71
N LEU A 8 -9.37 17.29 4.24
CA LEU A 8 -9.73 16.18 5.12
C LEU A 8 -8.57 15.80 6.05
N LEU A 9 -7.38 15.58 5.50
CA LEU A 9 -6.22 15.15 6.29
C LEU A 9 -5.77 16.22 7.27
N LYS A 10 -5.85 17.51 6.88
CA LYS A 10 -5.58 18.62 7.78
C LYS A 10 -6.51 18.60 8.98
N ALA A 11 -7.82 18.47 8.76
CA ALA A 11 -8.80 18.40 9.85
C ALA A 11 -8.56 17.18 10.76
N VAL A 12 -8.19 16.02 10.20
CA VAL A 12 -7.85 14.82 10.98
C VAL A 12 -6.57 15.04 11.78
N GLN A 13 -5.52 15.62 11.20
CA GLN A 13 -4.25 15.86 11.88
C GLN A 13 -4.38 16.90 13.00
N GLU A 14 -5.14 17.98 12.79
CA GLU A 14 -5.46 18.96 13.84
C GLU A 14 -6.16 18.29 15.02
N LYS A 15 -7.14 17.43 14.75
CA LYS A 15 -7.84 16.69 15.81
C LYS A 15 -6.92 15.66 16.49
N ASN A 16 -6.08 14.97 15.73
CA ASN A 16 -5.10 14.02 16.25
C ASN A 16 -4.10 14.70 17.19
N ASN A 17 -3.58 15.88 16.81
CA ASN A 17 -2.66 16.67 17.63
C ASN A 17 -3.32 17.08 18.95
N ALA A 18 -4.59 17.48 18.94
CA ALA A 18 -5.35 17.80 20.15
C ALA A 18 -5.62 16.59 21.06
N LEU A 19 -5.46 15.35 20.56
CA LEU A 19 -5.72 14.11 21.29
C LEU A 19 -4.43 13.33 21.64
N GLY A 20 -3.26 13.98 21.56
CA GLY A 20 -1.97 13.39 21.93
C GLY A 20 -1.12 12.90 20.74
N ALA A 21 -1.41 13.35 19.52
CA ALA A 21 -0.56 13.23 18.33
C ALA A 21 -0.07 11.80 18.05
N LYS A 22 -0.99 10.88 17.76
CA LYS A 22 -0.61 9.52 17.34
C LYS A 22 -0.06 9.53 15.90
N PRO A 23 0.79 8.55 15.50
CA PRO A 23 1.22 8.45 14.12
C PRO A 23 0.02 8.36 13.16
N LEU A 24 -0.10 9.32 12.25
CA LEU A 24 -1.16 9.34 11.23
C LEU A 24 -0.57 8.91 9.90
N LEU A 25 -1.19 7.90 9.28
CA LEU A 25 -0.75 7.35 8.00
C LEU A 25 -1.87 7.42 6.96
N LEU A 26 -1.50 7.64 5.70
CA LEU A 26 -2.41 7.58 4.56
C LEU A 26 -2.29 6.24 3.82
N LYS A 27 -3.40 5.53 3.62
CA LYS A 27 -3.41 4.32 2.78
C LYS A 27 -3.88 4.64 1.36
N ILE A 28 -3.10 4.25 0.36
CA ILE A 28 -3.35 4.60 -1.04
C ILE A 28 -3.69 3.39 -1.92
N ALA A 29 -4.36 3.64 -3.03
CA ALA A 29 -4.59 2.66 -4.09
C ALA A 29 -3.33 2.46 -4.95
N PRO A 30 -3.14 1.29 -5.57
CA PRO A 30 -2.03 1.03 -6.50
C PRO A 30 -2.23 1.70 -7.87
N ASP A 31 -3.48 2.04 -8.21
CA ASP A 31 -3.89 2.49 -9.54
C ASP A 31 -3.75 4.02 -9.72
N LEU A 32 -2.87 4.64 -8.93
CA LEU A 32 -2.53 6.05 -9.05
C LEU A 32 -1.50 6.26 -10.16
N THR A 33 -1.71 7.30 -10.95
CA THR A 33 -0.70 7.81 -11.88
C THR A 33 0.48 8.43 -11.13
N THR A 34 1.62 8.61 -11.80
CA THR A 34 2.80 9.27 -11.22
C THR A 34 2.47 10.66 -10.66
N GLY A 35 1.76 11.50 -11.41
CA GLY A 35 1.35 12.82 -10.92
C GLY A 35 0.42 12.78 -9.70
N GLN A 36 -0.41 11.75 -9.58
CA GLN A 36 -1.21 11.54 -8.37
C GLN A 36 -0.35 11.07 -7.20
N LEU A 37 0.70 10.27 -7.43
CA LEU A 37 1.66 9.93 -6.38
C LEU A 37 2.44 11.17 -5.92
N ASP A 38 2.80 12.07 -6.83
CA ASP A 38 3.45 13.34 -6.50
C ASP A 38 2.53 14.23 -5.64
N ASP A 39 1.25 14.30 -5.98
CA ASP A 39 0.24 14.99 -5.15
C ASP A 39 0.15 14.38 -3.73
N ILE A 40 0.24 13.06 -3.60
CA ILE A 40 0.25 12.37 -2.29
C ILE A 40 1.51 12.71 -1.49
N ILE A 41 2.68 12.72 -2.15
CA ILE A 41 3.96 13.07 -1.52
C ILE A 41 3.92 14.50 -0.99
N GLU A 42 3.39 15.45 -1.77
CA GLU A 42 3.23 16.84 -1.35
C GLU A 42 2.35 16.94 -0.10
N ILE A 43 1.19 16.27 -0.09
CA ILE A 43 0.28 16.29 1.07
C ILE A 43 0.95 15.69 2.32
N ILE A 44 1.65 14.57 2.17
CA ILE A 44 2.34 13.92 3.30
C ILE A 44 3.36 14.87 3.92
N ASN A 45 4.13 15.58 3.09
CA ASN A 45 5.15 16.52 3.54
C ASN A 45 4.53 17.79 4.14
N GLU A 46 3.52 18.38 3.49
CA GLU A 46 2.86 19.62 3.95
C GLU A 46 2.15 19.43 5.30
N LEU A 47 1.53 18.26 5.50
CA LEU A 47 0.78 17.94 6.72
C LEU A 47 1.59 17.14 7.74
N GLU A 48 2.89 16.92 7.48
CA GLU A 48 3.81 16.17 8.34
C GLU A 48 3.25 14.79 8.77
N LEU A 49 2.65 14.07 7.82
CA LEU A 49 2.10 12.74 8.11
C LEU A 49 3.23 11.77 8.45
N SER A 50 2.98 10.89 9.41
CA SER A 50 4.00 9.96 9.90
C SER A 50 4.34 8.83 8.92
N GLY A 51 3.50 8.61 7.90
CA GLY A 51 3.75 7.56 6.92
C GLY A 51 2.65 7.32 5.90
N VAL A 52 2.89 6.32 5.07
CA VAL A 52 2.00 5.87 4.00
C VAL A 52 1.90 4.35 3.98
N VAL A 53 0.71 3.82 3.69
CA VAL A 53 0.47 2.39 3.49
C VAL A 53 0.22 2.13 1.99
N ALA A 54 1.12 1.39 1.36
CA ALA A 54 1.14 1.15 -0.08
C ALA A 54 1.11 -0.37 -0.36
N THR A 55 0.00 -0.97 -0.79
CA THR A 55 -1.23 -0.36 -1.32
C THR A 55 -2.50 -1.12 -0.90
N ASN A 56 -3.66 -0.55 -1.25
CA ASN A 56 -4.93 -1.26 -1.25
C ASN A 56 -5.05 -2.18 -2.49
N THR A 57 -6.24 -2.72 -2.74
CA THR A 57 -6.56 -3.53 -3.94
C THR A 57 -6.46 -2.75 -5.25
N THR A 58 -6.23 -3.45 -6.37
CA THR A 58 -6.30 -2.87 -7.72
C THR A 58 -7.66 -3.08 -8.39
N ILE A 59 -8.09 -2.15 -9.23
CA ILE A 59 -9.23 -2.35 -10.15
C ILE A 59 -8.81 -2.93 -11.51
N SER A 60 -7.52 -2.93 -11.85
CA SER A 60 -7.05 -3.53 -13.09
C SER A 60 -7.41 -5.02 -13.14
N ARG A 61 -7.76 -5.51 -14.33
CA ARG A 61 -8.03 -6.92 -14.63
C ARG A 61 -6.91 -7.54 -15.47
N ASP A 62 -5.83 -6.81 -15.68
CA ASP A 62 -4.72 -7.24 -16.52
C ASP A 62 -3.98 -8.41 -15.88
N GLY A 63 -3.56 -9.36 -16.71
CA GLY A 63 -2.82 -10.55 -16.26
C GLY A 63 -3.68 -11.62 -15.58
N LEU A 64 -5.00 -11.46 -15.51
CA LEU A 64 -5.89 -12.54 -15.06
C LEU A 64 -5.92 -13.68 -16.09
N GLN A 65 -5.82 -14.91 -15.57
CA GLN A 65 -5.98 -16.14 -16.36
C GLN A 65 -7.45 -16.56 -16.49
N THR A 66 -8.30 -16.08 -15.58
CA THR A 66 -9.75 -16.33 -15.62
C THR A 66 -10.37 -15.68 -16.85
N ASP A 67 -11.28 -16.39 -17.51
CA ASP A 67 -11.97 -15.92 -18.70
C ASP A 67 -12.62 -14.54 -18.51
N ALA A 68 -12.51 -13.68 -19.52
CA ALA A 68 -12.97 -12.30 -19.44
C ALA A 68 -14.49 -12.18 -19.25
N ALA A 69 -15.29 -13.08 -19.83
CA ALA A 69 -16.74 -13.08 -19.63
C ALA A 69 -17.09 -13.48 -18.20
N GLN A 70 -16.35 -14.43 -17.61
CA GLN A 70 -16.50 -14.79 -16.20
C GLN A 70 -16.10 -13.65 -15.27
N VAL A 71 -14.96 -12.99 -15.51
CA VAL A 71 -14.52 -11.81 -14.72
C VAL A 71 -15.57 -10.70 -14.79
N LYS A 72 -16.15 -10.46 -15.98
CA LYS A 72 -17.22 -9.49 -16.17
C LYS A 72 -18.49 -9.88 -15.38
N ALA A 73 -18.84 -11.16 -15.34
CA ALA A 73 -19.99 -11.66 -14.59
C ALA A 73 -19.82 -11.52 -13.07
N ILE A 74 -18.59 -11.64 -12.54
CA ILE A 74 -18.28 -11.43 -11.11
C ILE A 74 -18.49 -9.96 -10.71
N GLY A 75 -18.18 -9.02 -11.62
CA GLY A 75 -18.50 -7.61 -11.48
C GLY A 75 -17.36 -6.72 -10.93
N ALA A 76 -17.76 -5.54 -10.47
CA ALA A 76 -16.85 -4.50 -10.01
C ALA A 76 -16.38 -4.79 -8.57
N GLY A 77 -15.07 -4.66 -8.34
CA GLY A 77 -14.45 -4.94 -7.04
C GLY A 77 -12.94 -4.87 -7.11
N GLY A 78 -12.29 -4.77 -5.95
CA GLY A 78 -10.83 -4.76 -5.85
C GLY A 78 -10.22 -6.15 -5.91
N LEU A 79 -9.10 -6.30 -6.61
CA LEU A 79 -8.28 -7.51 -6.62
C LEU A 79 -7.08 -7.37 -5.68
N SER A 80 -6.80 -8.47 -4.99
CA SER A 80 -5.67 -8.63 -4.07
C SER A 80 -4.93 -9.94 -4.40
N GLY A 81 -3.85 -10.20 -3.68
CA GLY A 81 -3.03 -11.39 -3.88
C GLY A 81 -1.93 -11.19 -4.91
N LYS A 82 -1.41 -12.29 -5.46
CA LYS A 82 -0.16 -12.30 -6.25
C LYS A 82 -0.18 -11.36 -7.46
N VAL A 83 -1.34 -11.15 -8.07
CA VAL A 83 -1.52 -10.22 -9.20
C VAL A 83 -1.13 -8.77 -8.86
N LEU A 84 -1.15 -8.42 -7.57
CA LEU A 84 -0.80 -7.09 -7.08
C LEU A 84 0.69 -6.95 -6.71
N ALA A 85 1.46 -8.03 -6.70
CA ALA A 85 2.83 -8.04 -6.17
C ALA A 85 3.73 -6.99 -6.86
N SER A 86 3.88 -7.07 -8.18
CA SER A 86 4.72 -6.13 -8.96
C SER A 86 4.30 -4.68 -8.76
N ARG A 87 3.01 -4.38 -9.00
CA ARG A 87 2.52 -3.00 -8.96
C ARG A 87 2.67 -2.37 -7.58
N SER A 88 2.37 -3.11 -6.51
CA SER A 88 2.56 -2.58 -5.16
C SER A 88 4.05 -2.39 -4.82
N THR A 89 4.96 -3.25 -5.29
CA THR A 89 6.42 -3.05 -5.13
C THR A 89 6.88 -1.79 -5.86
N GLU A 90 6.41 -1.56 -7.08
CA GLU A 90 6.72 -0.36 -7.88
C GLU A 90 6.30 0.93 -7.17
N VAL A 91 5.08 0.95 -6.59
CA VAL A 91 4.59 2.10 -5.83
C VAL A 91 5.43 2.35 -4.59
N VAL A 92 5.78 1.31 -3.83
CA VAL A 92 6.69 1.43 -2.67
C VAL A 92 8.03 2.04 -3.09
N LYS A 93 8.62 1.52 -4.17
CA LYS A 93 9.90 2.00 -4.70
C LYS A 93 9.82 3.45 -5.18
N TYR A 94 8.69 3.83 -5.78
CA TYR A 94 8.46 5.22 -6.17
C TYR A 94 8.39 6.14 -4.95
N LEU A 95 7.58 5.78 -3.94
CA LEU A 95 7.41 6.57 -2.73
C LEU A 95 8.74 6.74 -1.97
N ARG A 96 9.51 5.67 -1.77
CA ARG A 96 10.79 5.77 -1.05
C ARG A 96 11.79 6.70 -1.73
N ARG A 97 11.77 6.80 -3.06
CA ARG A 97 12.68 7.69 -3.79
C ARG A 97 12.38 9.17 -3.61
N HIS A 98 11.16 9.52 -3.25
CA HIS A 98 10.68 10.91 -3.25
C HIS A 98 10.22 11.40 -1.87
N LEU A 99 9.93 10.50 -0.94
CA LEU A 99 9.63 10.84 0.46
C LEU A 99 10.91 11.02 1.28
N ASP A 100 10.83 11.85 2.32
CA ASP A 100 11.87 11.93 3.33
C ASP A 100 12.08 10.54 3.99
N PRO A 101 13.34 10.12 4.26
CA PRO A 101 13.62 8.86 4.93
C PRO A 101 12.88 8.64 6.25
N ALA A 102 12.51 9.71 6.97
CA ALA A 102 11.78 9.64 8.22
C ALA A 102 10.29 9.26 8.05
N VAL A 103 9.73 9.40 6.84
CA VAL A 103 8.34 8.99 6.56
C VAL A 103 8.27 7.48 6.44
N ALA A 104 7.46 6.85 7.29
CA ALA A 104 7.32 5.40 7.30
C ALA A 104 6.54 4.89 6.08
N ILE A 105 7.02 3.83 5.44
CA ILE A 105 6.33 3.14 4.35
C ILE A 105 5.96 1.73 4.80
N ILE A 106 4.66 1.45 4.85
CA ILE A 106 4.13 0.10 5.11
C ILE A 106 3.70 -0.53 3.79
N ALA A 107 4.41 -1.56 3.34
CA ALA A 107 4.12 -2.26 2.09
C ALA A 107 3.05 -3.35 2.26
N VAL A 108 2.10 -3.39 1.33
CA VAL A 108 0.97 -4.33 1.31
C VAL A 108 0.63 -4.69 -0.14
N GLY A 109 0.44 -5.98 -0.41
CA GLY A 109 0.00 -6.45 -1.73
C GLY A 109 0.87 -7.58 -2.27
N GLY A 110 0.26 -8.74 -2.49
CA GLY A 110 0.92 -9.89 -3.12
C GLY A 110 1.99 -10.61 -2.30
N ILE A 111 2.00 -10.44 -0.98
CA ILE A 111 3.01 -11.04 -0.08
C ILE A 111 2.50 -12.38 0.48
N PHE A 112 3.22 -13.46 0.20
CA PHE A 112 2.91 -14.84 0.62
C PHE A 112 4.11 -15.51 1.33
N THR A 113 5.33 -15.10 1.00
CA THR A 113 6.58 -15.71 1.47
C THR A 113 7.51 -14.66 2.09
N GLY A 114 8.58 -15.13 2.76
CA GLY A 114 9.60 -14.21 3.28
C GLY A 114 10.36 -13.50 2.16
N ALA A 115 10.58 -14.16 1.02
CA ALA A 115 11.18 -13.52 -0.16
C ALA A 115 10.31 -12.36 -0.69
N ASP A 116 8.97 -12.55 -0.74
CA ASP A 116 8.07 -11.46 -1.15
C ASP A 116 8.12 -10.28 -0.17
N ALA A 117 8.26 -10.55 1.13
CA ALA A 117 8.41 -9.51 2.14
C ALA A 117 9.77 -8.80 2.03
N GLN A 118 10.85 -9.55 1.80
CA GLN A 118 12.18 -8.98 1.58
C GLN A 118 12.19 -8.07 0.35
N GLU A 119 11.53 -8.47 -0.74
CA GLU A 119 11.40 -7.65 -1.94
C GLU A 119 10.76 -6.28 -1.64
N LYS A 120 9.76 -6.23 -0.75
CA LYS A 120 9.16 -4.95 -0.33
C LYS A 120 10.13 -4.11 0.51
N ILE A 121 10.87 -4.75 1.40
CA ILE A 121 11.86 -4.07 2.26
C ILE A 121 12.98 -3.50 1.39
N ASP A 122 13.50 -4.28 0.44
CA ASP A 122 14.51 -3.84 -0.53
C ASP A 122 14.01 -2.72 -1.44
N ALA A 123 12.71 -2.69 -1.74
CA ALA A 123 12.07 -1.59 -2.45
C ALA A 123 11.94 -0.31 -1.60
N GLY A 124 12.12 -0.39 -0.28
CA GLY A 124 12.13 0.77 0.62
C GLY A 124 11.04 0.78 1.68
N ALA A 125 10.34 -0.34 1.91
CA ALA A 125 9.37 -0.44 3.00
C ALA A 125 10.04 -0.62 4.37
N ASP A 126 9.51 0.03 5.39
CA ASP A 126 9.93 -0.15 6.79
C ASP A 126 9.17 -1.30 7.46
N LEU A 127 7.93 -1.53 7.02
CA LEU A 127 7.05 -2.58 7.52
C LEU A 127 6.30 -3.26 6.37
N VAL A 128 5.82 -4.48 6.60
CA VAL A 128 4.98 -5.22 5.66
C VAL A 128 3.66 -5.66 6.31
N GLN A 129 2.57 -5.70 5.53
CA GLN A 129 1.29 -6.31 5.94
C GLN A 129 0.86 -7.36 4.92
N VAL A 130 0.11 -8.36 5.40
CA VAL A 130 -0.36 -9.49 4.59
C VAL A 130 -1.88 -9.64 4.73
N TRP A 131 -2.53 -10.12 3.68
CA TRP A 131 -3.96 -10.48 3.72
C TRP A 131 -4.22 -11.75 2.91
N THR A 132 -4.22 -11.67 1.58
CA THR A 132 -4.54 -12.80 0.70
C THR A 132 -3.60 -13.98 0.93
N GLY A 133 -2.31 -13.73 1.15
CA GLY A 133 -1.37 -14.77 1.54
C GLY A 133 -1.85 -15.55 2.77
N PHE A 134 -2.30 -14.86 3.81
CA PHE A 134 -2.77 -15.49 5.03
C PHE A 134 -3.99 -16.39 4.81
N LEU A 135 -4.91 -15.98 3.92
CA LEU A 135 -6.07 -16.80 3.57
C LEU A 135 -5.67 -18.14 2.93
N TYR A 136 -4.69 -18.12 2.01
CA TYR A 136 -4.29 -19.33 1.27
C TYR A 136 -3.24 -20.17 2.01
N GLU A 137 -2.38 -19.55 2.82
CA GLU A 137 -1.23 -20.20 3.48
C GLU A 137 -1.50 -20.58 4.95
N GLY A 138 -2.59 -20.06 5.52
CA GLY A 138 -3.04 -20.32 6.88
C GLY A 138 -2.19 -19.67 7.99
N PRO A 139 -2.50 -19.97 9.27
CA PRO A 139 -1.88 -19.31 10.43
C PRO A 139 -0.38 -19.54 10.57
N GLY A 140 0.14 -20.62 9.98
CA GLY A 140 1.58 -20.91 9.96
C GLY A 140 2.39 -20.00 9.05
N MET A 141 1.75 -19.22 8.16
CA MET A 141 2.42 -18.39 7.16
C MET A 141 3.41 -17.41 7.79
N VAL A 142 2.98 -16.63 8.78
CA VAL A 142 3.81 -15.58 9.38
C VAL A 142 5.08 -16.19 9.99
N ARG A 143 4.96 -17.33 10.69
CA ARG A 143 6.12 -18.03 11.26
C ARG A 143 7.08 -18.56 10.18
N ARG A 144 6.56 -19.03 9.04
CA ARG A 144 7.40 -19.46 7.91
C ARG A 144 8.12 -18.27 7.28
N MET A 145 7.41 -17.17 7.04
CA MET A 145 7.98 -15.94 6.47
C MET A 145 9.14 -15.41 7.32
N LEU A 146 8.93 -15.30 8.64
CA LEU A 146 9.93 -14.80 9.59
C LEU A 146 11.17 -15.70 9.74
N ARG A 147 11.11 -16.96 9.32
CA ARG A 147 12.28 -17.87 9.33
C ARG A 147 13.15 -17.74 8.09
N SER A 148 12.63 -17.11 7.04
CA SER A 148 13.29 -16.96 5.74
C SER A 148 13.66 -15.52 5.40
N LEU A 149 13.20 -14.57 6.22
CA LEU A 149 13.69 -13.19 6.30
C LEU A 149 14.95 -13.16 7.15
#